data_AF-A0A1I8NK42-F1
#
_entry.id   AF-A0A1I8NK42-F1
#
_cell.length_a   1.000
_cell.length_b   1.000
_cell.length_c   1.000
_cell.angle_alpha   90.00
_cell.angle_beta   90.00
_cell.angle_gamma   90.00
#
_symmetry.space_group_name_H-M   'P 1'
#
loop_
_entity.id
_entity.type
_entity.pdbx_description
1 polymer ?
#
loop_
_entity_poly.entity_id
_entity_poly.type
_entity_poly.pdbx_seq_one_letter_code
_entity_poly.pdbx_strand_id
1 'polypeptide(L)'
;MFKLVVLISLLMALFSSPSHGYTVFSDEDTVDTVTETMPLCKERPCSRIYRPMCISVDGKPKTLPSRCHFNNLRCSAMKRTRNSNDVPVFRVMHAGPC
;
A
#
# COMPACT_ATOMS: atom_id res chain seq x y z
N MET A 1 -2.78 -41.90 -35.92
CA MET A 1 -3.69 -41.18 -35.01
C MET A 1 -3.01 -40.68 -33.74
N PHE A 2 -2.22 -41.49 -33.02
CA PHE A 2 -1.56 -41.08 -31.77
C PHE A 2 -0.69 -39.79 -31.84
N LYS A 3 0.08 -39.61 -32.92
CA LYS A 3 0.91 -38.39 -33.11
C LYS A 3 0.10 -37.09 -33.17
N LEU A 4 -1.14 -37.13 -33.68
CA LEU A 4 -2.01 -35.96 -33.79
C LEU A 4 -2.59 -35.56 -32.43
N VAL A 5 -2.94 -36.54 -31.61
CA VAL A 5 -3.49 -36.31 -30.25
C VAL A 5 -2.44 -35.66 -29.35
N VAL A 6 -1.19 -36.13 -29.41
CA VAL A 6 -0.08 -35.56 -28.64
C VAL A 6 0.19 -34.10 -29.03
N LEU A 7 0.11 -33.79 -30.32
CA LEU A 7 0.33 -32.41 -30.81
C LEU A 7 -0.78 -31.46 -30.32
N ILE A 8 -2.03 -31.91 -30.32
CA ILE A 8 -3.18 -31.12 -29.84
C ILE A 8 -3.07 -30.89 -28.32
N SER A 9 -2.68 -31.91 -27.55
CA SER A 9 -2.47 -31.76 -26.11
C SER A 9 -1.32 -30.78 -25.79
N LEU A 10 -0.24 -30.79 -26.58
CA LEU A 10 0.87 -29.85 -26.39
C LEU A 10 0.47 -28.40 -26.69
N LEU A 11 -0.37 -28.19 -27.70
CA LEU A 11 -0.89 -26.87 -28.05
C LEU A 11 -1.78 -26.30 -26.93
N MET A 12 -2.68 -27.09 -26.35
CA MET A 12 -3.56 -26.62 -25.27
C MET A 12 -2.79 -26.23 -23.99
N ALA A 13 -1.62 -26.85 -23.74
CA ALA A 13 -0.75 -26.48 -22.63
C ALA A 13 0.01 -25.15 -22.86
N LEU A 14 0.20 -24.72 -24.10
CA LEU A 14 0.89 -23.46 -24.43
C LEU A 14 -0.02 -22.23 -24.38
N PHE A 15 -1.35 -22.40 -24.47
CA PHE A 15 -2.32 -21.30 -24.46
C PHE A 15 -3.00 -21.06 -23.11
N SER A 16 -2.74 -21.88 -22.09
CA SER A 16 -3.31 -21.71 -20.75
C SER A 16 -2.42 -20.80 -19.88
N SER A 17 -2.30 -19.54 -20.29
CA SER A 17 -1.82 -18.48 -19.39
C SER A 17 -2.89 -18.26 -18.31
N PRO A 18 -2.59 -18.41 -17.01
CA PRO A 18 -3.51 -18.02 -15.96
C PRO A 18 -3.60 -16.49 -15.97
N SER A 19 -4.65 -15.95 -16.57
CA SER A 19 -5.04 -14.55 -16.40
C SER A 19 -5.42 -14.34 -14.93
N HIS A 20 -4.42 -14.02 -14.11
CA HIS A 20 -4.66 -13.34 -12.84
C HIS A 20 -5.22 -11.96 -13.18
N GLY A 21 -6.54 -11.89 -13.29
CA GLY A 21 -7.28 -10.64 -13.38
C GLY A 21 -7.11 -9.88 -12.07
N TYR A 22 -6.11 -9.00 -12.03
CA TYR A 22 -6.16 -7.87 -11.11
C TYR A 22 -6.97 -6.78 -11.81
N THR A 23 -8.18 -6.52 -11.33
CA THR A 23 -8.88 -5.29 -11.68
C THR A 23 -8.11 -4.14 -11.07
N VAL A 24 -7.34 -3.42 -11.90
CA VAL A 24 -6.91 -2.06 -11.59
C VAL A 24 -8.19 -1.23 -11.54
N PHE A 25 -8.54 -0.72 -10.36
CA PHE A 25 -9.49 0.38 -10.28
C PHE A 25 -8.82 1.59 -10.91
N SER A 26 -9.19 1.89 -12.16
CA SER A 26 -9.01 3.21 -12.74
C SER A 26 -10.07 4.10 -12.12
N ASP A 27 -9.72 4.79 -11.04
CA ASP A 27 -10.48 5.97 -10.63
C ASP A 27 -10.26 7.04 -11.70
N GLU A 28 -11.34 7.34 -12.39
CA GLU A 28 -11.64 8.49 -13.24
C GLU A 28 -10.79 9.73 -12.94
N ASP A 29 -9.84 10.05 -13.84
CA ASP A 29 -9.10 11.30 -13.85
C ASP A 29 -10.04 12.46 -14.20
N THR A 30 -10.68 13.06 -13.20
CA THR A 30 -11.09 14.47 -13.32
C THR A 30 -9.84 15.32 -13.23
N VAL A 31 -9.34 15.75 -14.38
CA VAL A 31 -8.30 16.76 -14.53
C VAL A 31 -8.85 18.09 -14.01
N ASP A 32 -8.42 18.47 -12.81
CA ASP A 32 -8.42 19.86 -12.36
C ASP A 32 -7.03 20.20 -11.77
N THR A 33 -6.28 20.95 -12.58
CA THR A 33 -5.22 21.91 -12.18
C THR A 33 -4.15 21.42 -11.20
N VAL A 34 -3.02 20.96 -11.76
CA VAL A 34 -1.72 20.95 -11.07
C VAL A 34 -1.27 22.41 -10.86
N THR A 35 -1.82 23.07 -9.86
CA THR A 35 -0.99 23.93 -9.01
C THR A 35 -0.10 22.96 -8.26
N GLU A 36 1.21 23.02 -8.45
CA GLU A 36 2.22 22.16 -7.82
C GLU A 36 2.22 22.36 -6.28
N THR A 37 1.14 21.90 -5.66
CA THR A 37 0.91 21.89 -4.23
C THR A 37 1.25 20.46 -3.87
N MET A 38 2.39 20.27 -3.19
CA MET A 38 2.77 18.98 -2.62
C MET A 38 1.51 18.26 -2.13
N PRO A 39 1.29 16.98 -2.49
CA PRO A 39 0.04 16.30 -2.22
C PRO A 39 -0.32 16.49 -0.75
N LEU A 40 -1.39 17.25 -0.50
CA LEU A 40 -1.92 17.45 0.83
C LEU A 40 -2.19 16.07 1.40
N CYS A 41 -1.43 15.71 2.43
CA CYS A 41 -1.59 14.39 3.01
C CYS A 41 -3.03 14.23 3.51
N LYS A 42 -3.74 13.23 2.99
CA LYS A 42 -5.14 12.94 3.32
C LYS A 42 -5.21 11.69 4.20
N GLU A 43 -5.74 11.84 5.40
CA GLU A 43 -6.06 10.70 6.27
C GLU A 43 -7.18 9.89 5.62
N ARG A 44 -7.07 8.56 5.68
CA ARG A 44 -8.06 7.66 5.09
C ARG A 44 -8.60 6.69 6.14
N PRO A 45 -9.87 6.25 6.04
CA PRO A 45 -10.37 5.20 6.90
C PRO A 45 -9.57 3.92 6.71
N CYS A 46 -9.21 3.26 7.81
CA CYS A 46 -8.49 2.00 7.78
C CYS A 46 -9.44 0.81 7.92
N SER A 47 -9.16 -0.26 7.18
CA SER A 47 -9.81 -1.56 7.41
C SER A 47 -9.51 -2.07 8.82
N ARG A 48 -10.41 -2.92 9.34
CA ARG A 48 -10.30 -3.57 10.66
C ARG A 48 -9.36 -4.78 10.68
N ILE A 49 -8.67 -5.06 9.57
CA ILE A 49 -7.68 -6.13 9.50
C ILE A 49 -6.50 -5.81 10.43
N TYR A 50 -6.32 -6.63 11.46
CA TYR A 50 -5.23 -6.51 12.43
C TYR A 50 -3.96 -7.18 11.88
N ARG A 51 -2.97 -6.37 11.50
CA ARG A 51 -1.64 -6.79 11.06
C ARG A 51 -0.62 -5.86 11.73
N PRO A 52 -0.28 -6.13 13.00
CA PRO A 52 0.47 -5.20 13.82
C PRO A 52 1.88 -4.98 13.29
N MET A 53 2.43 -3.81 13.57
CA MET A 53 3.82 -3.47 13.30
C MET A 53 4.41 -2.65 14.44
N CYS A 54 5.68 -2.92 14.74
CA CYS A 54 6.46 -2.19 15.72
C CYS A 54 7.19 -1.06 15.01
N ILE A 55 6.89 0.18 15.43
CA ILE A 55 7.57 1.38 14.96
C ILE A 55 8.26 2.09 16.11
N SER A 56 9.26 2.90 15.80
CA SER A 56 9.84 3.88 16.72
C SER A 56 9.33 5.27 16.33
N VAL A 57 8.84 6.02 17.31
CA VAL A 57 8.49 7.45 17.21
C VAL A 57 9.41 8.19 18.18
N ASP A 58 10.34 8.98 17.65
CA ASP A 58 11.32 9.72 18.45
C ASP A 58 12.09 8.81 19.43
N GLY A 59 12.49 7.64 18.93
CA GLY A 59 13.21 6.62 19.72
C GLY A 59 12.32 5.71 20.56
N LYS A 60 11.04 6.04 20.75
CA LYS A 60 10.13 5.25 21.60
C LYS A 60 9.36 4.20 20.78
N PRO A 61 9.40 2.91 21.17
CA PRO A 61 8.66 1.87 20.47
C PRO A 61 7.15 2.07 20.64
N LYS A 62 6.39 1.80 19.57
CA LYS A 62 4.94 1.85 19.54
C LYS A 62 4.39 0.80 18.58
N THR A 63 3.42 0.03 19.06
CA THR A 63 2.68 -0.92 18.24
C THR A 63 1.54 -0.21 17.53
N LEU A 64 1.46 -0.37 16.20
CA LEU A 64 0.33 0.08 15.39
C LEU A 64 -0.45 -1.11 14.85
N PRO A 65 -1.79 -1.04 14.77
CA PRO A 65 -2.63 -2.17 14.39
C PRO A 65 -2.55 -2.53 12.91
N SER A 66 -2.14 -1.59 12.04
CA SER A 66 -1.87 -1.87 10.64
C SER A 66 -1.02 -0.77 9.97
N ARG A 67 -0.51 -1.06 8.77
CA ARG A 67 0.22 -0.09 7.94
C ARG A 67 -0.61 1.15 7.57
N CYS A 68 -1.93 1.01 7.43
CA CYS A 68 -2.80 2.16 7.17
C CYS A 68 -2.75 3.17 8.32
N HIS A 69 -2.80 2.68 9.57
CA HIS A 69 -2.70 3.53 10.75
C HIS A 69 -1.35 4.23 10.84
N PHE A 70 -0.27 3.58 10.37
CA PHE A 70 1.05 4.21 10.26
C PHE A 70 1.06 5.38 9.27
N ASN A 71 0.45 5.20 8.09
CA ASN A 71 0.37 6.26 7.09
C ASN A 71 -0.44 7.46 7.62
N ASN A 72 -1.59 7.20 8.26
CA ASN A 72 -2.39 8.26 8.89
C ASN A 72 -1.63 8.97 10.02
N LEU A 73 -0.85 8.23 10.82
CA LEU A 73 -0.03 8.82 11.87
C LEU A 73 0.99 9.81 11.29
N ARG A 74 1.75 9.39 10.26
CA ARG A 74 2.70 10.28 9.55
C ARG A 74 2.01 11.49 8.94
N CYS A 75 0.83 11.27 8.39
CA CYS A 75 0.00 12.32 7.81
C CYS A 75 -0.39 13.39 8.83
N SER A 76 -0.91 12.95 9.97
CA SER A 76 -1.33 13.83 11.06
C SER A 76 -0.16 14.59 11.66
N ALA A 77 1.01 13.94 11.77
CA ALA A 77 2.25 14.59 12.20
C ALA A 77 2.66 15.71 11.25
N MET A 78 2.72 15.43 9.95
CA MET A 78 3.12 16.41 8.94
C MET A 78 2.18 17.63 8.87
N LYS A 79 0.88 17.43 9.13
CA LYS A 79 -0.09 18.54 9.24
C LYS A 79 0.19 19.42 10.46
N ARG A 80 0.52 18.82 11.61
CA ARG A 80 0.82 19.55 12.85
C ARG A 80 2.12 20.34 12.75
N THR A 81 3.10 19.81 12.02
CA THR A 81 4.43 20.42 11.88
C THR A 81 4.47 21.53 10.84
N ARG A 82 3.35 21.86 10.16
CA ARG A 82 3.31 22.98 9.21
C ARG A 82 3.74 24.32 9.86
N ASN A 83 3.61 24.43 11.18
CA ASN A 83 3.96 25.61 11.96
C ASN A 83 5.09 25.36 12.99
N SER A 84 5.76 24.20 12.96
CA SER A 84 6.78 23.82 13.95
C SER A 84 7.91 23.01 13.31
N ASN A 85 9.15 23.31 13.70
CA ASN A 85 10.34 22.56 13.27
C ASN A 85 10.45 21.17 13.96
N ASP A 86 9.56 20.86 14.88
CA ASP A 86 9.55 19.60 15.64
C ASP A 86 8.82 18.49 14.86
N VAL A 87 9.49 17.94 13.84
CA VAL A 87 8.96 16.84 13.03
C VAL A 87 9.31 15.50 13.66
N PRO A 88 8.33 14.69 14.11
CA PRO A 88 8.62 13.41 14.73
C PRO A 88 9.26 12.45 13.74
N VAL A 89 10.29 11.74 14.19
CA VAL A 89 11.05 10.78 13.39
C VAL A 89 10.44 9.40 13.55
N PHE A 90 9.93 8.87 12.44
CA PHE A 90 9.35 7.54 12.37
C PHE A 90 10.33 6.52 11.79
N ARG A 91 10.50 5.37 12.47
CA ARG A 91 11.25 4.21 11.93
C ARG A 91 10.43 2.94 12.08
N VAL A 92 10.46 2.07 11.07
CA VAL A 92 9.88 0.73 11.20
C VAL A 92 10.94 -0.18 11.81
N MET A 93 10.59 -0.88 12.88
CA MET A 93 11.51 -1.79 13.57
C MET A 93 11.33 -3.21 13.02
N HIS A 94 10.13 -3.77 13.18
CA HIS A 94 9.79 -5.10 12.67
C HIS A 94 8.27 -5.25 12.49
N ALA A 95 7.87 -6.31 11.78
CA ALA A 95 6.48 -6.75 11.75
C ALA A 95 6.09 -7.39 13.09
N GLY A 96 4.80 -7.32 13.46
CA GLY A 96 4.33 -7.74 14.77
C GLY A 96 4.33 -6.61 15.81
N PRO A 97 3.80 -6.85 17.01
CA PRO A 97 3.81 -5.88 18.09
C PRO A 97 5.23 -5.68 18.66
N CYS A 98 5.54 -4.45 19.11
CA CYS A 98 6.42 -4.24 20.25
C CYS A 98 5.68 -4.70 21.52
#